data_AF-A0A7J7X1Y4-F1
#
_entry.id   AF-A0A7J7X1Y4-F1
#
_cell.length_a   1.000
_cell.length_b   1.000
_cell.length_c   1.000
_cell.angle_alpha   90.00
_cell.angle_beta   90.00
_cell.angle_gamma   90.00
#
_symmetry.space_group_name_H-M   'P 1'
#
loop_
_entity.id
_entity.type
_entity.pdbx_description
1 polymer ?
#
loop_
_entity_poly.entity_id
_entity_poly.type
_entity_poly.pdbx_seq_one_letter_code
_entity_poly.pdbx_strand_id
1 'polypeptide(L)'
;MPGPGVTPGRGCARAGGGERRPDGPRGAPRLGSLGMALALALLPALALRTPAAAHPLPAQGLFASFGGLVSQDGGTFGWRNLTCPACKSLFTVLDFGLQKENNVARVGSLATKLCQLLKIAPPAVCQSAVQLFEDDVVEVWRRSVLSPSEACGLLLGPSCGHWDIFSSWNISLPAVPKPAPRPPDPPAPGAPVSRVLFLTDLHWDRDYLEGTDPDCGDPLCCRRGSGPPPPSRQGAGYWGEYSKCDLPLRTLESLLSGLGPAGPFDRVYWTGDIPAHNVWHQSRQDQLQALTTVTALVKKYLGPVPVYPAVGNHESTPVNGFPPPFIEGNHSSRWLYEAMAEAWGPWLPAEALHTLRYLRPTGERGGKARWMDNWGVLCPFPKPRPPPHLSQYEFLFP
;
A
#
# COMPACT_ATOMS: atom_id res chain seq x y z
N MET A 1 68.23 -35.39 -21.64
CA MET A 1 69.29 -34.83 -20.77
C MET A 1 68.60 -34.37 -19.49
N PRO A 2 69.10 -34.80 -18.33
CA PRO A 2 68.61 -35.96 -17.55
C PRO A 2 67.89 -35.49 -16.27
N GLY A 3 67.06 -36.25 -15.56
CA GLY A 3 67.05 -37.68 -15.20
C GLY A 3 66.88 -37.78 -13.66
N PRO A 4 66.89 -38.96 -13.03
CA PRO A 4 65.73 -39.87 -12.96
C PRO A 4 65.49 -40.49 -11.56
N GLY A 5 64.42 -41.29 -11.43
CA GLY A 5 64.30 -42.46 -10.51
C GLY A 5 63.62 -42.18 -9.16
N VAL A 6 62.86 -43.08 -8.51
CA VAL A 6 62.68 -44.54 -8.59
C VAL A 6 61.33 -44.91 -7.92
N THR A 7 60.60 -45.88 -8.49
CA THR A 7 59.40 -46.62 -7.98
C THR A 7 59.78 -47.77 -7.01
N PRO A 8 58.87 -48.65 -6.52
CA PRO A 8 57.48 -48.58 -6.04
C PRO A 8 57.27 -49.29 -4.67
N GLY A 9 56.06 -49.28 -4.10
CA GLY A 9 55.73 -50.17 -2.97
C GLY A 9 54.24 -50.22 -2.61
N ARG A 10 53.60 -51.38 -2.86
CA ARG A 10 52.25 -51.76 -2.40
C ARG A 10 52.26 -52.06 -0.89
N GLY A 11 51.16 -51.80 -0.18
CA GLY A 11 50.96 -52.32 1.19
C GLY A 11 49.64 -51.92 1.86
N CYS A 12 48.86 -52.92 2.25
CA CYS A 12 47.49 -52.88 2.79
C CYS A 12 47.29 -52.29 4.20
N ALA A 13 46.09 -51.71 4.39
CA ALA A 13 45.11 -51.82 5.49
C ALA A 13 45.51 -52.03 6.99
N ARG A 14 45.03 -51.11 7.85
CA ARG A 14 44.17 -51.31 9.07
C ARG A 14 44.13 -49.99 9.88
N ALA A 15 42.96 -49.36 10.07
CA ALA A 15 41.96 -49.57 11.14
C ALA A 15 42.36 -48.98 12.51
N GLY A 16 41.57 -48.01 13.00
CA GLY A 16 41.42 -47.69 14.43
C GLY A 16 41.46 -46.19 14.78
N GLY A 17 40.41 -45.69 15.43
CA GLY A 17 40.43 -44.42 16.17
C GLY A 17 39.28 -43.48 15.83
N GLY A 18 38.11 -43.75 16.41
CA GLY A 18 36.98 -42.84 16.33
C GLY A 18 37.16 -41.65 17.26
N GLU A 19 36.70 -40.48 16.83
CA GLU A 19 36.25 -39.44 17.75
C GLU A 19 35.09 -38.65 17.13
N ARG A 20 33.92 -38.77 17.77
CA ARG A 20 32.68 -38.07 17.43
C ARG A 20 32.84 -36.59 17.83
N ARG A 21 32.64 -35.67 16.89
CA ARG A 21 32.32 -34.27 17.22
C ARG A 21 30.79 -34.09 17.25
N PRO A 22 30.24 -33.30 18.18
CA PRO A 22 28.80 -33.18 18.35
C PRO A 22 28.21 -32.25 17.29
N ASP A 23 27.22 -32.74 16.55
CA ASP A 23 26.30 -31.95 15.75
C ASP A 23 25.54 -30.98 16.66
N GLY A 24 25.76 -29.68 16.47
CA GLY A 24 24.92 -28.64 17.05
C GLY A 24 23.50 -28.68 16.45
N PRO A 25 22.46 -28.32 17.21
CA PRO A 25 21.10 -28.46 16.74
C PRO A 25 20.85 -27.45 15.61
N ARG A 26 20.67 -27.98 14.39
CA ARG A 26 20.02 -27.26 13.29
C ARG A 26 18.58 -26.99 13.72
N GLY A 27 18.36 -25.81 14.31
CA GLY A 27 17.03 -25.32 14.62
C GLY A 27 16.25 -25.13 13.31
N ALA A 28 15.25 -25.99 13.09
CA ALA A 28 14.25 -25.76 12.07
C ALA A 28 13.56 -24.40 12.35
N PRO A 29 13.28 -23.58 11.32
CA PRO A 29 12.54 -22.33 11.52
C PRO A 29 11.16 -22.66 12.09
N ARG A 30 10.80 -21.99 13.19
CA ARG A 30 9.49 -22.15 13.84
C ARG A 30 8.40 -21.75 12.83
N LEU A 31 7.33 -22.52 12.73
CA LEU A 31 6.26 -22.34 11.73
C LEU A 31 5.71 -20.89 11.67
N GLY A 32 5.69 -20.18 12.81
CA GLY A 32 5.30 -18.76 12.87
C GLY A 32 6.26 -17.79 12.14
N SER A 33 7.57 -18.05 12.13
CA SER A 33 8.51 -17.22 11.36
C SER A 33 8.41 -17.49 9.86
N LEU A 34 8.00 -18.70 9.47
CA LEU A 34 7.79 -19.05 8.07
C LEU A 34 6.51 -18.40 7.53
N GLY A 35 5.40 -18.41 8.30
CA GLY A 35 4.14 -17.76 7.92
C GLY A 35 4.27 -16.24 7.79
N MET A 36 4.97 -15.61 8.72
CA MET A 36 5.26 -14.17 8.68
C MET A 36 6.20 -13.81 7.53
N ALA A 37 7.25 -14.61 7.28
CA ALA A 37 8.12 -14.41 6.13
C ALA A 37 7.42 -14.67 4.79
N LEU A 38 6.46 -15.60 4.74
CA LEU A 38 5.64 -15.84 3.55
C LEU A 38 4.69 -14.66 3.30
N ALA A 39 4.07 -14.09 4.34
CA ALA A 39 3.23 -12.90 4.21
C ALA A 39 4.04 -11.64 3.85
N LEU A 40 5.23 -11.46 4.44
CA LEU A 40 6.18 -10.42 4.04
C LEU A 40 6.70 -10.59 2.61
N ALA A 41 6.76 -11.82 2.09
CA ALA A 41 7.11 -12.07 0.69
C ALA A 41 5.91 -11.90 -0.26
N LEU A 42 4.68 -12.18 0.21
CA LEU A 42 3.46 -12.13 -0.60
C LEU A 42 2.78 -10.75 -0.63
N LEU A 43 2.88 -9.94 0.43
CA LEU A 43 2.32 -8.57 0.46
C LEU A 43 2.99 -7.66 -0.59
N PRO A 44 4.32 -7.65 -0.75
CA PRO A 44 4.96 -7.00 -1.90
C PRO A 44 4.53 -7.63 -3.21
N ALA A 45 4.37 -8.95 -3.30
CA ALA A 45 3.93 -9.62 -4.53
C ALA A 45 2.53 -9.16 -4.98
N LEU A 46 1.61 -8.89 -4.05
CA LEU A 46 0.28 -8.32 -4.32
C LEU A 46 0.39 -6.85 -4.75
N ALA A 47 1.21 -6.04 -4.06
CA ALA A 47 1.45 -4.65 -4.42
C ALA A 47 2.19 -4.48 -5.78
N LEU A 48 3.00 -5.46 -6.17
CA LEU A 48 3.75 -5.50 -7.43
C LEU A 48 2.94 -6.08 -8.61
N ARG A 49 1.77 -6.69 -8.34
CA ARG A 49 0.95 -7.38 -9.36
C ARG A 49 -0.40 -6.73 -9.64
N THR A 50 -0.69 -5.55 -9.09
CA THR A 50 -1.93 -4.83 -9.41
C THR A 50 -1.75 -4.04 -10.70
N PRO A 51 -2.25 -4.49 -11.87
CA PRO A 51 -2.67 -3.55 -12.89
C PRO A 51 -3.79 -2.69 -12.30
N ALA A 52 -3.91 -1.44 -12.76
CA ALA A 52 -4.92 -0.45 -12.37
C ALA A 52 -6.36 -0.91 -12.65
N ALA A 53 -6.82 -1.93 -11.94
CA ALA A 53 -8.19 -2.36 -11.86
C ALA A 53 -8.57 -2.28 -10.39
N ALA A 54 -9.31 -1.22 -10.04
CA ALA A 54 -10.07 -1.12 -8.81
C ALA A 54 -11.21 -2.16 -8.82
N HIS A 55 -10.84 -3.44 -8.80
CA HIS A 55 -11.72 -4.47 -8.33
C HIS A 55 -11.51 -4.59 -6.83
N PRO A 56 -12.57 -4.65 -6.01
CA PRO A 56 -12.41 -5.11 -4.65
C PRO A 56 -11.79 -6.49 -4.74
N LEU A 57 -10.48 -6.58 -4.47
CA LEU A 57 -9.86 -7.87 -4.21
C LEU A 57 -10.74 -8.52 -3.15
N PRO A 58 -11.16 -9.79 -3.33
CA PRO A 58 -11.78 -10.48 -2.23
C PRO A 58 -10.71 -10.50 -1.14
N ALA A 59 -10.93 -9.76 -0.05
CA ALA A 59 -10.13 -9.80 1.18
C ALA A 59 -10.02 -11.24 1.77
N GLN A 60 -10.69 -12.19 1.13
CA GLN A 60 -10.82 -13.59 1.46
C GLN A 60 -9.67 -14.47 0.93
N GLY A 61 -8.76 -13.99 0.08
CA GLY A 61 -7.74 -14.87 -0.53
C GLY A 61 -6.64 -15.37 0.41
N LEU A 62 -5.80 -14.46 0.92
CA LEU A 62 -4.63 -14.83 1.73
C LEU A 62 -4.96 -15.06 3.20
N PHE A 63 -5.77 -14.19 3.81
CA PHE A 63 -6.11 -14.29 5.22
C PHE A 63 -7.17 -15.34 5.52
N ALA A 64 -8.14 -15.58 4.61
CA ALA A 64 -9.04 -16.72 4.77
C ALA A 64 -8.36 -18.05 4.39
N SER A 65 -7.26 -18.04 3.62
CA SER A 65 -6.40 -19.22 3.52
C SER A 65 -5.65 -19.48 4.83
N PHE A 66 -5.20 -18.44 5.55
CA PHE A 66 -4.58 -18.62 6.87
C PHE A 66 -5.59 -19.02 7.95
N GLY A 67 -6.75 -18.36 8.00
CA GLY A 67 -7.88 -18.72 8.85
C GLY A 67 -8.46 -20.09 8.50
N GLY A 68 -8.49 -20.46 7.21
CA GLY A 68 -8.94 -21.74 6.70
C GLY A 68 -7.95 -22.88 6.97
N LEU A 69 -6.63 -22.64 6.87
CA LEU A 69 -5.60 -23.61 7.23
C LEU A 69 -5.58 -23.90 8.74
N VAL A 70 -5.99 -22.92 9.56
CA VAL A 70 -6.10 -23.08 11.02
C VAL A 70 -7.47 -23.61 11.45
N SER A 71 -8.54 -23.33 10.68
CA SER A 71 -9.91 -23.71 11.05
C SER A 71 -10.41 -25.02 10.42
N GLN A 72 -9.86 -25.46 9.28
CA GLN A 72 -10.27 -26.74 8.64
C GLN A 72 -9.50 -27.96 9.14
N ASP A 73 -8.32 -27.79 9.75
CA ASP A 73 -7.64 -28.86 10.50
C ASP A 73 -7.83 -28.67 12.01
N GLY A 74 -9.08 -28.72 12.45
CA GLY A 74 -9.45 -28.94 13.86
C GLY A 74 -9.02 -30.32 14.42
N GLY A 75 -8.26 -31.09 13.64
CA GLY A 75 -7.65 -32.35 14.02
C GLY A 75 -6.18 -32.40 13.62
N THR A 76 -5.31 -32.65 14.61
CA THR A 76 -3.88 -33.06 14.49
C THR A 76 -2.76 -32.00 14.63
N PHE A 77 -3.01 -30.87 15.32
CA PHE A 77 -1.92 -30.17 16.03
C PHE A 77 -2.31 -29.88 17.49
N GLY A 78 -1.55 -30.43 18.43
CA GLY A 78 -1.90 -30.53 19.85
C GLY A 78 -1.79 -29.22 20.65
N TRP A 79 -2.58 -28.19 20.31
CA TRP A 79 -2.67 -26.96 21.11
C TRP A 79 -3.55 -27.10 22.38
N ARG A 80 -4.26 -28.23 22.54
CA ARG A 80 -5.12 -28.51 23.71
C ARG A 80 -4.39 -28.54 25.05
N ASN A 81 -3.06 -28.67 25.05
CA ASN A 81 -2.23 -28.66 26.28
C ASN A 81 -1.66 -27.29 26.62
N LEU A 82 -1.88 -26.26 25.80
CA LEU A 82 -1.39 -24.91 26.08
C LEU A 82 -2.39 -24.18 26.99
N THR A 83 -1.97 -23.85 28.21
CA THR A 83 -2.80 -23.05 29.12
C THR A 83 -2.87 -21.60 28.64
N CYS A 84 -3.95 -20.91 28.98
CA CYS A 84 -4.11 -19.51 28.59
C CYS A 84 -2.93 -18.60 29.02
N PRO A 85 -2.43 -18.68 30.28
CA PRO A 85 -1.26 -17.90 30.69
C PRO A 85 0.01 -18.24 29.90
N ALA A 86 0.21 -19.52 29.56
CA ALA A 86 1.35 -19.95 28.75
C ALA A 86 1.26 -19.41 27.32
N CYS A 87 0.06 -19.42 26.72
CA CYS A 87 -0.18 -18.81 25.41
C CYS A 87 0.14 -17.32 25.42
N LYS A 88 -0.44 -16.56 26.36
CA LYS A 88 -0.21 -15.11 26.43
C LYS A 88 1.26 -14.80 26.64
N SER A 89 1.92 -15.51 27.55
CA SER A 89 3.37 -15.34 27.80
C SER A 89 4.20 -15.60 26.54
N LEU A 90 3.88 -16.64 25.77
CA LEU A 90 4.59 -16.96 24.53
C LEU A 90 4.48 -15.82 23.50
N PHE A 91 3.27 -15.32 23.26
CA PHE A 91 3.06 -14.24 22.28
C PHE A 91 3.60 -12.89 22.78
N THR A 92 3.58 -12.62 24.08
CA THR A 92 4.27 -11.45 24.66
C THR A 92 5.78 -11.52 24.46
N VAL A 93 6.40 -12.69 24.66
CA VAL A 93 7.85 -12.86 24.40
C VAL A 93 8.16 -12.70 22.91
N LEU A 94 7.28 -13.19 22.03
CA LEU A 94 7.42 -13.00 20.59
C LEU A 94 7.34 -11.52 20.20
N ASP A 95 6.37 -10.78 20.77
CA ASP A 95 6.21 -9.34 20.62
C ASP A 95 7.50 -8.59 20.98
N PHE A 96 8.01 -8.76 22.21
CA PHE A 96 9.29 -8.16 22.63
C PHE A 96 10.48 -8.57 21.75
N GLY A 97 10.46 -9.79 21.22
CA GLY A 97 11.47 -10.27 20.30
C GLY A 97 11.44 -9.50 18.98
N LEU A 98 10.26 -9.30 18.39
CA LEU A 98 10.07 -8.67 17.09
C LEU A 98 10.23 -7.13 17.13
N GLN A 99 10.23 -6.51 18.30
CA GLN A 99 10.60 -5.10 18.45
C GLN A 99 12.10 -4.82 18.23
N LYS A 100 12.95 -5.86 18.23
CA LYS A 100 14.40 -5.69 18.04
C LYS A 100 14.74 -5.67 16.55
N GLU A 101 15.39 -4.61 16.09
CA GLU A 101 15.83 -4.41 14.69
C GLU A 101 16.54 -5.65 14.10
N ASN A 102 17.46 -6.25 14.85
CA ASN A 102 18.17 -7.46 14.41
C ASN A 102 17.24 -8.65 14.11
N ASN A 103 16.10 -8.74 14.79
CA ASN A 103 15.12 -9.79 14.53
C ASN A 103 14.24 -9.43 13.33
N VAL A 104 13.85 -8.16 13.17
CA VAL A 104 13.17 -7.66 11.96
C VAL A 104 13.99 -7.97 10.72
N ALA A 105 15.27 -7.58 10.72
CA ALA A 105 16.20 -7.84 9.60
C ALA A 105 16.36 -9.34 9.29
N ARG A 106 16.27 -10.23 10.29
CA ARG A 106 16.27 -11.68 10.06
C ARG A 106 15.00 -12.16 9.37
N VAL A 107 13.84 -11.63 9.75
CA VAL A 107 12.57 -11.92 9.08
C VAL A 107 12.61 -11.40 7.64
N GLY A 108 13.10 -10.18 7.43
CA GLY A 108 13.32 -9.60 6.09
C GLY A 108 14.27 -10.42 5.23
N SER A 109 15.40 -10.88 5.78
CA SER A 109 16.33 -11.76 5.05
C SER A 109 15.67 -13.08 4.61
N LEU A 110 14.83 -13.68 5.47
CA LEU A 110 14.07 -14.88 5.12
C LEU A 110 13.03 -14.59 4.03
N ALA A 111 12.28 -13.49 4.16
CA ALA A 111 11.29 -13.06 3.17
C ALA A 111 11.94 -12.78 1.80
N THR A 112 13.10 -12.12 1.77
CA THR A 112 13.87 -11.86 0.55
C THR A 112 14.28 -13.17 -0.13
N LYS A 113 14.80 -14.13 0.64
CA LYS A 113 15.17 -15.46 0.11
C LYS A 113 13.97 -16.21 -0.46
N LEU A 114 12.82 -16.15 0.22
CA LEU A 114 11.58 -16.76 -0.27
C LEU A 114 11.10 -16.06 -1.55
N CYS A 115 11.13 -14.73 -1.62
CA CYS A 115 10.77 -13.97 -2.81
C CYS A 115 11.60 -14.39 -4.04
N GLN A 116 12.92 -14.53 -3.87
CA GLN A 116 13.84 -14.98 -4.91
C GLN A 116 13.62 -16.44 -5.29
N LEU A 117 13.46 -17.33 -4.30
CA LEU A 117 13.22 -18.75 -4.52
C LEU A 117 11.92 -19.00 -5.30
N LEU A 118 10.88 -18.23 -4.98
CA LEU A 118 9.56 -18.30 -5.63
C LEU A 118 9.48 -17.50 -6.94
N LYS A 119 10.58 -16.83 -7.35
CA LYS A 119 10.66 -16.00 -8.56
C LYS A 119 9.53 -14.96 -8.65
N ILE A 120 9.23 -14.31 -7.52
CA ILE A 120 8.16 -13.30 -7.46
C ILE A 120 8.54 -12.06 -8.28
N ALA A 121 9.78 -11.61 -8.12
CA ALA A 121 10.37 -10.47 -8.81
C ALA A 121 11.89 -10.67 -8.95
N PRO A 122 12.59 -9.83 -9.73
CA PRO A 122 14.05 -9.85 -9.80
C PRO A 122 14.71 -9.68 -8.42
N PRO A 123 15.92 -10.23 -8.20
CA PRO A 123 16.56 -10.24 -6.88
C PRO A 123 16.71 -8.86 -6.23
N ALA A 124 17.04 -7.84 -7.01
CA ALA A 124 17.15 -6.45 -6.54
C ALA A 124 15.78 -5.90 -6.08
N VAL A 125 14.72 -6.15 -6.84
CA VAL A 125 13.35 -5.74 -6.48
C VAL A 125 12.89 -6.47 -5.22
N CYS A 126 13.12 -7.78 -5.11
CA CYS A 126 12.81 -8.54 -3.89
C CYS A 126 13.50 -7.95 -2.66
N GLN A 127 14.77 -7.60 -2.78
CA GLN A 127 15.54 -7.04 -1.67
C GLN A 127 15.01 -5.67 -1.26
N SER A 128 14.89 -4.73 -2.21
CA SER A 128 14.47 -3.37 -1.90
C SER A 128 13.01 -3.31 -1.42
N ALA A 129 12.12 -4.10 -2.02
CA ALA A 129 10.72 -4.16 -1.60
C ALA A 129 10.61 -4.70 -0.16
N VAL A 130 11.32 -5.77 0.19
CA VAL A 130 11.26 -6.30 1.56
C VAL A 130 11.84 -5.30 2.56
N GLN A 131 12.98 -4.67 2.25
CA GLN A 131 13.59 -3.66 3.11
C GLN A 131 12.67 -2.46 3.37
N LEU A 132 11.86 -2.07 2.37
CA LEU A 132 10.92 -0.96 2.53
C LEU A 132 9.71 -1.33 3.38
N PHE A 133 9.23 -2.57 3.31
CA PHE A 133 8.00 -3.02 3.97
C PHE A 133 8.20 -3.67 5.35
N GLU A 134 9.41 -4.16 5.66
CA GLU A 134 9.63 -5.06 6.80
C GLU A 134 9.23 -4.45 8.14
N ASP A 135 9.58 -3.18 8.38
CA ASP A 135 9.27 -2.50 9.65
C ASP A 135 7.76 -2.35 9.87
N ASP A 136 7.04 -1.79 8.88
CA ASP A 136 5.60 -1.57 8.98
C ASP A 136 4.80 -2.87 9.07
N VAL A 137 5.15 -3.88 8.25
CA VAL A 137 4.43 -5.16 8.25
C VAL A 137 4.69 -5.92 9.55
N VAL A 138 5.93 -5.94 10.06
CA VAL A 138 6.22 -6.56 11.35
C VAL A 138 5.44 -5.88 12.47
N GLU A 139 5.40 -4.56 12.48
CA GLU A 139 4.65 -3.79 13.47
C GLU A 139 3.14 -4.09 13.40
N VAL A 140 2.56 -4.14 12.20
CA VAL A 140 1.15 -4.52 12.00
C VAL A 140 0.88 -5.93 12.52
N TRP A 141 1.73 -6.91 12.17
CA TRP A 141 1.56 -8.29 12.63
C TRP A 141 1.65 -8.41 14.14
N ARG A 142 2.63 -7.73 14.74
CA ARG A 142 2.85 -7.68 16.19
C ARG A 142 1.63 -7.11 16.93
N ARG A 143 0.99 -6.08 16.37
CA ARG A 143 -0.19 -5.43 16.94
C ARG A 143 -1.53 -6.07 16.57
N SER A 144 -1.53 -7.07 15.68
CA SER A 144 -2.74 -7.76 15.22
C SER A 144 -2.60 -9.27 15.43
N VAL A 145 -2.27 -10.03 14.39
CA VAL A 145 -2.24 -11.50 14.37
C VAL A 145 -1.41 -12.11 15.51
N LEU A 146 -0.30 -11.47 15.88
CA LEU A 146 0.61 -11.93 16.93
C LEU A 146 0.35 -11.29 18.30
N SER A 147 -0.66 -10.41 18.39
CA SER A 147 -1.09 -9.87 19.68
C SER A 147 -1.55 -11.01 20.60
N PRO A 148 -1.16 -11.02 21.89
CA PRO A 148 -1.56 -12.07 22.81
C PRO A 148 -3.07 -12.28 22.93
N SER A 149 -3.89 -11.22 22.79
CA SER A 149 -5.35 -11.33 22.84
C SER A 149 -5.92 -12.02 21.60
N GLU A 150 -5.44 -11.64 20.41
CA GLU A 150 -5.88 -12.16 19.13
C GLU A 150 -5.46 -13.63 19.00
N ALA A 151 -4.15 -13.89 19.05
CA ALA A 151 -3.60 -15.22 18.79
C ALA A 151 -4.15 -16.27 19.76
N CYS A 152 -4.22 -15.94 21.05
CA CYS A 152 -4.75 -16.87 22.06
C CYS A 152 -6.27 -16.97 22.03
N GLY A 153 -6.99 -15.92 21.61
CA GLY A 153 -8.42 -15.99 21.34
C GLY A 153 -8.75 -16.95 20.20
N LEU A 154 -7.94 -16.93 19.13
CA LEU A 154 -8.05 -17.85 18.01
C LEU A 154 -7.70 -19.30 18.40
N LEU A 155 -6.59 -19.50 19.12
CA LEU A 155 -6.08 -20.85 19.42
C LEU A 155 -6.82 -21.56 20.56
N LEU A 156 -7.23 -20.82 21.61
CA LEU A 156 -7.78 -21.38 22.84
C LEU A 156 -9.23 -20.95 23.10
N GLY A 157 -9.82 -20.15 22.20
CA GLY A 157 -11.20 -19.70 22.29
C GLY A 157 -11.41 -18.44 23.14
N PRO A 158 -12.67 -18.00 23.26
CA PRO A 158 -13.05 -16.70 23.82
C PRO A 158 -12.70 -16.55 25.32
N SER A 159 -12.48 -17.65 26.03
CA SER A 159 -12.03 -17.62 27.43
C SER A 159 -10.58 -17.13 27.60
N CYS A 160 -9.77 -17.12 26.53
CA CYS A 160 -8.38 -16.68 26.60
C CYS A 160 -8.10 -15.37 25.85
N GLY A 161 -8.98 -14.95 24.95
CA GLY A 161 -8.82 -13.74 24.17
C GLY A 161 -10.02 -13.48 23.25
N HIS A 162 -9.87 -12.57 22.31
CA HIS A 162 -10.88 -12.25 21.30
C HIS A 162 -10.16 -12.12 19.97
N TRP A 163 -10.67 -12.78 18.94
CA TRP A 163 -10.14 -12.66 17.58
C TRP A 163 -11.09 -11.78 16.78
N ASP A 164 -10.68 -10.56 16.46
CA ASP A 164 -11.51 -9.55 15.79
C ASP A 164 -10.97 -9.05 14.45
N ILE A 165 -9.85 -9.62 14.00
CA ILE A 165 -9.22 -9.28 12.72
C ILE A 165 -10.22 -9.50 11.56
N PHE A 166 -10.54 -8.40 10.88
CA PHE A 166 -11.55 -8.34 9.80
C PHE A 166 -12.96 -8.80 10.21
N SER A 167 -13.31 -8.68 11.49
CA SER A 167 -14.66 -8.94 11.97
C SER A 167 -15.68 -7.99 11.33
N SER A 168 -16.93 -8.47 11.23
CA SER A 168 -18.04 -7.66 10.73
C SER A 168 -18.33 -6.50 11.67
N TRP A 169 -18.49 -5.30 11.12
CA TRP A 169 -18.89 -4.10 11.84
C TRP A 169 -20.09 -3.45 11.16
N ASN A 170 -20.86 -2.67 11.91
CA ASN A 170 -22.05 -1.96 11.43
C ASN A 170 -21.97 -0.48 11.79
N ILE A 171 -22.61 0.36 10.97
CA ILE A 171 -22.80 1.78 11.26
C ILE A 171 -24.27 2.03 11.59
N SER A 172 -24.49 2.75 12.69
CA SER A 172 -25.83 3.19 13.07
C SER A 172 -26.22 4.42 12.26
N LEU A 173 -27.33 4.34 11.53
CA LEU A 173 -27.91 5.49 10.84
C LEU A 173 -28.69 6.37 11.83
N PRO A 174 -28.84 7.68 11.53
CA PRO A 174 -29.72 8.54 12.31
C PRO A 174 -31.16 8.00 12.32
N ALA A 175 -31.89 8.26 13.40
CA ALA A 175 -33.31 7.87 13.54
C ALA A 175 -34.27 8.65 12.60
N VAL A 176 -33.75 9.55 11.77
CA VAL A 176 -34.54 10.31 10.81
C VAL A 176 -35.06 9.35 9.74
N PRO A 177 -36.38 9.28 9.50
CA PRO A 177 -36.93 8.42 8.47
C PRO A 177 -36.35 8.76 7.09
N LYS A 178 -35.97 7.73 6.32
CA LYS A 178 -35.51 7.90 4.95
C LYS A 178 -36.65 8.53 4.13
N PRO A 179 -36.43 9.68 3.46
CA PRO A 179 -37.43 10.27 2.57
C PRO A 179 -37.82 9.31 1.45
N ALA A 180 -39.02 9.45 0.91
CA ALA A 180 -39.43 8.69 -0.27
C ALA A 180 -38.43 8.95 -1.42
N PRO A 181 -37.95 7.90 -2.13
CA PRO A 181 -37.06 8.09 -3.27
C PRO A 181 -37.74 8.94 -4.35
N ARG A 182 -37.12 10.06 -4.71
CA ARG A 182 -37.56 10.92 -5.81
C ARG A 182 -36.41 11.02 -6.83
N PRO A 183 -36.59 10.49 -8.05
CA PRO A 183 -35.64 10.73 -9.13
C PRO A 183 -35.47 12.23 -9.37
N PRO A 184 -34.26 12.69 -9.70
CA PRO A 184 -34.05 14.06 -10.13
C PRO A 184 -34.89 14.39 -11.37
N ASP A 185 -35.39 15.62 -11.41
CA ASP A 185 -36.17 16.11 -12.54
C ASP A 185 -35.21 16.55 -13.65
N PRO A 186 -35.52 16.28 -14.94
CA PRO A 186 -34.70 16.75 -16.04
C PRO A 186 -34.51 18.28 -16.01
N PRO A 187 -33.33 18.80 -16.38
CA PRO A 187 -33.10 20.23 -16.41
C PRO A 187 -34.02 20.90 -17.43
N ALA A 188 -34.56 22.06 -17.07
CA ALA A 188 -35.34 22.87 -18.00
C ALA A 188 -34.50 23.30 -19.22
N PRO A 189 -35.11 23.51 -20.39
CA PRO A 189 -34.40 24.04 -21.55
C PRO A 189 -33.65 25.33 -21.23
N GLY A 190 -32.35 25.39 -21.56
CA GLY A 190 -31.50 26.55 -21.28
C GLY A 190 -31.00 26.66 -19.84
N ALA A 191 -31.20 25.65 -18.99
CA ALA A 191 -30.60 25.62 -17.66
C ALA A 191 -29.06 25.70 -17.75
N PRO A 192 -28.40 26.44 -16.83
CA PRO A 192 -26.93 26.49 -16.77
C PRO A 192 -26.30 25.10 -16.63
N VAL A 193 -25.24 24.85 -17.39
CA VAL A 193 -24.48 23.60 -17.35
C VAL A 193 -23.08 23.88 -16.81
N SER A 194 -22.69 23.13 -15.78
CA SER A 194 -21.33 23.18 -15.23
C SER A 194 -20.44 22.16 -15.91
N ARG A 195 -19.19 22.53 -16.23
CA ARG A 195 -18.17 21.64 -16.78
C ARG A 195 -17.11 21.35 -15.72
N VAL A 196 -16.91 20.07 -15.41
CA VAL A 196 -15.95 19.61 -14.41
C VAL A 196 -14.86 18.81 -15.11
N LEU A 197 -13.60 19.24 -14.98
CA LEU A 197 -12.46 18.42 -15.39
C LEU A 197 -12.23 17.33 -14.35
N PHE A 198 -11.95 16.11 -14.78
CA PHE A 198 -11.62 15.00 -13.91
C PHE A 198 -10.23 14.47 -14.25
N LEU A 199 -9.30 14.55 -13.28
CA LEU A 199 -7.95 14.01 -13.37
C LEU A 199 -7.83 12.85 -12.40
N THR A 200 -7.13 11.79 -12.78
CA THR A 200 -6.88 10.62 -11.93
C THR A 200 -5.67 9.87 -12.45
N ASP A 201 -4.98 9.15 -11.57
CA ASP A 201 -3.94 8.18 -11.93
C ASP A 201 -2.88 8.79 -12.86
N LEU A 202 -2.34 9.96 -12.47
CA LEU A 202 -1.36 10.66 -13.30
C LEU A 202 -0.02 9.92 -13.34
N HIS A 203 0.32 9.19 -12.27
CA HIS A 203 1.51 8.35 -12.13
C HIS A 203 2.74 8.93 -12.82
N TRP A 204 3.24 10.04 -12.27
CA TRP A 204 4.45 10.66 -12.75
C TRP A 204 5.67 9.80 -12.38
N ASP A 205 6.36 9.28 -13.41
CA ASP A 205 7.67 8.67 -13.26
C ASP A 205 8.77 9.70 -13.54
N ARG A 206 9.43 10.13 -12.45
CA ARG A 206 10.61 11.00 -12.51
C ARG A 206 11.75 10.39 -13.33
N ASP A 207 11.87 9.07 -13.32
CA ASP A 207 12.98 8.35 -13.93
C ASP A 207 12.64 7.79 -15.33
N TYR A 208 11.46 8.12 -15.88
CA TYR A 208 11.09 7.73 -17.25
C TYR A 208 12.18 8.16 -18.24
N LEU A 209 12.62 7.23 -19.09
CA LEU A 209 13.69 7.44 -20.04
C LEU A 209 13.34 6.82 -21.39
N GLU A 210 13.17 7.68 -22.39
CA GLU A 210 12.96 7.28 -23.78
C GLU A 210 14.09 6.35 -24.26
N GLY A 211 13.74 5.36 -25.07
CA GLY A 211 14.68 4.41 -25.66
C GLY A 211 15.08 3.24 -24.76
N THR A 212 14.63 3.21 -23.51
CA THR A 212 14.85 2.07 -22.60
C THR A 212 13.91 0.91 -22.89
N ASP A 213 14.20 -0.29 -22.38
CA ASP A 213 13.37 -1.47 -22.61
C ASP A 213 12.00 -1.32 -21.95
N PRO A 214 10.90 -1.33 -22.72
CA PRO A 214 9.56 -1.25 -22.16
C PRO A 214 9.08 -2.58 -21.56
N ASP A 215 9.77 -3.70 -21.82
CA ASP A 215 9.40 -5.04 -21.33
C ASP A 215 10.59 -5.69 -20.60
N CYS A 216 11.15 -4.91 -19.68
CA CYS A 216 12.21 -5.31 -18.76
C CYS A 216 11.73 -6.37 -17.74
N GLY A 217 12.65 -6.94 -16.95
CA GLY A 217 12.32 -7.94 -15.93
C GLY A 217 11.60 -7.40 -14.68
N ASP A 218 11.63 -6.08 -14.48
CA ASP A 218 11.06 -5.42 -13.30
C ASP A 218 9.54 -5.17 -13.45
N PRO A 219 8.82 -4.85 -12.35
CA PRO A 219 7.39 -4.57 -12.39
C PRO A 219 7.01 -3.26 -13.13
N LEU A 220 7.91 -2.29 -13.17
CA LEU A 220 7.78 -1.03 -13.92
C LEU A 220 9.03 -0.80 -14.78
N CYS A 221 8.81 -0.54 -16.07
CA CYS A 221 9.86 -0.39 -17.09
C CYS A 221 9.87 1.03 -17.69
N CYS A 222 10.47 1.21 -18.87
CA CYS A 222 10.63 2.51 -19.56
C CYS A 222 11.38 3.57 -18.75
N ARG A 223 12.25 3.16 -17.81
CA ARG A 223 12.89 4.06 -16.86
C ARG A 223 14.37 3.77 -16.72
N ARG A 224 15.07 4.68 -16.04
CA ARG A 224 16.46 4.43 -15.63
C ARG A 224 16.52 3.14 -14.81
N GLY A 225 17.34 2.20 -15.26
CA GLY A 225 17.48 0.87 -14.66
C GLY A 225 16.88 -0.26 -15.51
N SER A 226 15.95 0.04 -16.43
CA SER A 226 15.33 -0.98 -17.30
C SER A 226 16.26 -1.57 -18.37
N GLY A 227 17.39 -0.92 -18.62
CA GLY A 227 18.33 -1.31 -19.67
C GLY A 227 17.85 -0.96 -21.09
N PRO A 228 18.66 -1.26 -22.13
CA PRO A 228 18.23 -1.09 -23.52
C PRO A 228 17.34 -2.27 -23.97
N PRO A 229 16.40 -2.04 -24.90
CA PRO A 229 15.60 -3.12 -25.49
C PRO A 229 16.48 -4.08 -26.33
N PRO A 230 16.01 -5.32 -26.59
CA PRO A 230 16.65 -6.20 -27.55
C PRO A 230 16.58 -5.60 -28.98
N PRO A 231 17.50 -5.97 -29.89
CA PRO A 231 17.55 -5.39 -31.24
C PRO A 231 16.27 -5.54 -32.08
N SER A 232 15.40 -6.50 -31.73
CA SER A 232 14.13 -6.76 -32.39
C SER A 232 12.98 -5.87 -31.92
N ARG A 233 13.18 -5.02 -30.92
CA ARG A 233 12.14 -4.20 -30.30
C ARG A 233 12.58 -2.73 -30.23
N GLN A 234 11.63 -1.83 -30.43
CA GLN A 234 11.86 -0.40 -30.19
C GLN A 234 11.89 -0.12 -28.69
N GLY A 235 12.69 0.87 -28.29
CA GLY A 235 12.70 1.35 -26.92
C GLY A 235 11.46 2.20 -26.64
N ALA A 236 11.26 2.49 -25.35
CA ALA A 236 10.15 3.30 -24.87
C ALA A 236 10.02 4.63 -25.63
N GLY A 237 8.82 4.94 -26.11
CA GLY A 237 8.55 6.18 -26.83
C GLY A 237 8.78 7.46 -26.02
N TYR A 238 8.86 8.61 -26.69
CA TYR A 238 9.10 9.90 -26.06
C TYR A 238 7.99 10.30 -25.07
N TRP A 239 6.72 10.09 -25.41
CA TRP A 239 5.54 10.54 -24.64
C TRP A 239 5.01 9.49 -23.64
N GLY A 240 5.57 8.28 -23.64
CA GLY A 240 4.98 7.12 -22.97
C GLY A 240 5.07 5.91 -23.89
N GLU A 241 4.69 4.75 -23.37
CA GLU A 241 4.74 3.49 -24.11
C GLU A 241 3.59 2.57 -23.71
N TYR A 242 3.10 1.76 -24.65
CA TYR A 242 2.07 0.76 -24.39
C TYR A 242 2.67 -0.49 -23.73
N SER A 243 3.08 -0.34 -22.47
CA SER A 243 3.61 -1.43 -21.64
C SER A 243 3.37 -1.15 -20.16
N LYS A 244 4.01 -1.92 -19.28
CA LYS A 244 4.11 -1.66 -17.83
C LYS A 244 5.04 -0.47 -17.56
N CYS A 245 4.59 0.71 -17.96
CA CYS A 245 5.33 1.97 -17.91
C CYS A 245 4.40 3.10 -17.45
N ASP A 246 4.97 4.06 -16.72
CA ASP A 246 4.28 5.25 -16.22
C ASP A 246 4.67 6.48 -17.06
N LEU A 247 4.14 7.66 -16.73
CA LEU A 247 4.25 8.84 -17.59
C LEU A 247 5.46 9.73 -17.26
N PRO A 248 6.20 10.24 -18.27
CA PRO A 248 7.14 11.32 -18.05
C PRO A 248 6.40 12.65 -17.81
N LEU A 249 7.03 13.57 -17.07
CA LEU A 249 6.42 14.87 -16.71
C LEU A 249 5.92 15.67 -17.93
N ARG A 250 6.64 15.59 -19.05
CA ARG A 250 6.28 16.26 -20.31
C ARG A 250 4.91 15.84 -20.85
N THR A 251 4.49 14.60 -20.62
CA THR A 251 3.16 14.13 -21.07
C THR A 251 2.06 14.73 -20.22
N LEU A 252 2.29 14.86 -18.90
CA LEU A 252 1.39 15.57 -18.00
C LEU A 252 1.31 17.06 -18.34
N GLU A 253 2.45 17.68 -18.66
CA GLU A 253 2.49 19.07 -19.12
C GLU A 253 1.75 19.26 -20.45
N SER A 254 1.94 18.34 -21.40
CA SER A 254 1.21 18.33 -22.67
C SER A 254 -0.30 18.23 -22.46
N LEU A 255 -0.76 17.30 -21.62
CA LEU A 255 -2.17 17.15 -21.23
C LEU A 255 -2.74 18.47 -20.72
N LEU A 256 -2.08 19.09 -19.74
CA LEU A 256 -2.58 20.30 -19.10
C LEU A 256 -2.53 21.53 -20.02
N SER A 257 -1.53 21.60 -20.91
CA SER A 257 -1.43 22.67 -21.92
C SER A 257 -2.52 22.57 -22.99
N GLY A 258 -3.02 21.37 -23.26
CA GLY A 258 -4.04 21.08 -24.29
C GLY A 258 -5.49 21.25 -23.82
N LEU A 259 -5.74 21.74 -22.60
CA LEU A 259 -7.09 21.80 -22.02
C LEU A 259 -8.01 22.85 -22.66
N GLY A 260 -7.48 23.79 -23.44
CA GLY A 260 -8.23 24.91 -24.01
C GLY A 260 -9.54 24.51 -24.73
N PRO A 261 -9.51 23.60 -25.71
CA PRO A 261 -10.71 23.15 -26.43
C PRO A 261 -11.73 22.39 -25.58
N ALA A 262 -11.32 21.80 -24.45
CA ALA A 262 -12.21 21.05 -23.56
C ALA A 262 -12.91 21.94 -22.52
N GLY A 263 -12.28 23.06 -22.16
CA GLY A 263 -12.78 24.04 -21.22
C GLY A 263 -13.76 25.06 -21.81
N PRO A 264 -14.11 26.11 -21.05
CA PRO A 264 -13.67 26.38 -19.67
C PRO A 264 -14.29 25.39 -18.66
N PHE A 265 -13.66 25.29 -17.47
CA PHE A 265 -14.13 24.45 -16.38
C PHE A 265 -14.47 25.30 -15.15
N ASP A 266 -15.54 24.94 -14.44
CA ASP A 266 -15.91 25.61 -13.19
C ASP A 266 -15.08 25.11 -12.00
N ARG A 267 -14.61 23.86 -12.08
CA ARG A 267 -13.86 23.14 -11.04
C ARG A 267 -13.20 21.90 -11.61
N VAL A 268 -12.27 21.34 -10.84
CA VAL A 268 -11.58 20.10 -11.16
C VAL A 268 -11.70 19.11 -10.01
N TYR A 269 -11.96 17.85 -10.32
CA TYR A 269 -11.79 16.74 -9.39
C TYR A 269 -10.49 16.02 -9.73
N TRP A 270 -9.66 15.76 -8.72
CA TRP A 270 -8.38 15.09 -8.91
C TRP A 270 -8.18 13.95 -7.91
N THR A 271 -8.41 12.70 -8.32
CA THR A 271 -8.57 11.58 -7.38
C THR A 271 -7.29 10.85 -6.98
N GLY A 272 -6.14 11.54 -6.97
CA GLY A 272 -4.89 11.02 -6.43
C GLY A 272 -4.06 10.21 -7.43
N ASP A 273 -3.26 9.30 -6.89
CA ASP A 273 -2.30 8.45 -7.61
C ASP A 273 -1.32 9.26 -8.48
N ILE A 274 -0.58 10.12 -7.78
CA ILE A 274 0.46 11.00 -8.33
C ILE A 274 1.77 10.25 -8.58
N PRO A 275 2.33 9.49 -7.62
CA PRO A 275 3.62 8.83 -7.80
C PRO A 275 3.52 7.57 -8.68
N ALA A 276 4.59 7.23 -9.40
CA ALA A 276 4.69 6.03 -10.23
C ALA A 276 4.67 4.70 -9.44
N HIS A 277 4.66 3.59 -10.17
CA HIS A 277 4.62 2.21 -9.67
C HIS A 277 6.00 1.61 -9.31
N ASN A 278 7.04 2.43 -9.08
CA ASN A 278 8.33 1.97 -8.54
C ASN A 278 8.31 1.74 -7.03
N VAL A 279 7.29 1.04 -6.56
CA VAL A 279 6.94 0.89 -5.14
C VAL A 279 7.99 0.15 -4.32
N TRP A 280 8.95 -0.51 -4.95
CA TRP A 280 10.10 -1.14 -4.28
C TRP A 280 11.23 -0.14 -3.97
N HIS A 281 11.13 1.09 -4.47
CA HIS A 281 12.18 2.10 -4.34
C HIS A 281 11.59 3.51 -4.31
N GLN A 282 10.86 3.81 -3.22
CA GLN A 282 10.24 5.10 -2.95
C GLN A 282 10.54 5.55 -1.52
N SER A 283 11.21 6.70 -1.38
CA SER A 283 11.35 7.38 -0.09
C SER A 283 10.21 8.37 0.14
N ARG A 284 9.97 8.79 1.39
CA ARG A 284 9.00 9.87 1.68
C ARG A 284 9.31 11.15 0.89
N GLN A 285 10.60 11.43 0.69
CA GLN A 285 11.03 12.59 -0.08
C GLN A 285 10.61 12.49 -1.55
N ASP A 286 10.71 11.31 -2.18
CA ASP A 286 10.25 11.10 -3.55
C ASP A 286 8.72 11.31 -3.65
N GLN A 287 7.95 10.81 -2.68
CA GLN A 287 6.50 11.00 -2.63
C GLN A 287 6.12 12.49 -2.50
N LEU A 288 6.77 13.22 -1.59
CA LEU A 288 6.54 14.66 -1.41
C LEU A 288 6.98 15.48 -2.64
N GLN A 289 8.07 15.06 -3.31
CA GLN A 289 8.48 15.67 -4.57
C GLN A 289 7.42 15.46 -5.66
N ALA A 290 6.86 14.26 -5.79
CA ALA A 290 5.76 13.99 -6.71
C ALA A 290 4.53 14.86 -6.42
N LEU A 291 4.08 14.87 -5.16
CA LEU A 291 2.97 15.69 -4.68
C LEU A 291 3.15 17.16 -5.06
N THR A 292 4.29 17.75 -4.68
CA THR A 292 4.54 19.19 -4.87
C THR A 292 4.75 19.56 -6.33
N THR A 293 5.48 18.74 -7.10
CA THR A 293 5.76 18.99 -8.53
C THR A 293 4.48 18.96 -9.35
N VAL A 294 3.68 17.89 -9.20
CA VAL A 294 2.46 17.73 -10.00
C VAL A 294 1.38 18.72 -9.54
N THR A 295 1.25 18.98 -8.24
CA THR A 295 0.35 20.04 -7.74
C THR A 295 0.70 21.41 -8.32
N ALA A 296 1.99 21.76 -8.36
CA ALA A 296 2.44 23.02 -8.96
C ALA A 296 2.17 23.08 -10.47
N LEU A 297 2.36 21.98 -11.20
CA LEU A 297 2.05 21.90 -12.62
C LEU A 297 0.55 22.07 -12.89
N VAL A 298 -0.30 21.37 -12.13
CA VAL A 298 -1.77 21.49 -12.21
C VAL A 298 -2.20 22.94 -11.91
N LYS A 299 -1.67 23.54 -10.85
CA LYS A 299 -1.95 24.94 -10.48
C LYS A 299 -1.52 25.94 -11.57
N LYS A 300 -0.37 25.71 -12.22
CA LYS A 300 0.14 26.56 -13.31
C LYS A 300 -0.84 26.64 -14.48
N TYR A 301 -1.41 25.51 -14.90
CA TYR A 301 -2.27 25.45 -16.10
C TYR A 301 -3.76 25.72 -15.82
N LEU A 302 -4.26 25.40 -14.64
CA LEU A 302 -5.66 25.65 -14.27
C LEU A 302 -5.89 27.05 -13.69
N GLY A 303 -4.83 27.73 -13.25
CA GLY A 303 -4.90 29.10 -12.74
C GLY A 303 -5.86 29.22 -11.56
N PRO A 304 -6.90 30.07 -11.65
CA PRO A 304 -7.82 30.32 -10.54
C PRO A 304 -8.91 29.25 -10.36
N VAL A 305 -9.03 28.27 -11.28
CA VAL A 305 -10.06 27.23 -11.18
C VAL A 305 -9.80 26.37 -9.93
N PRO A 306 -10.78 26.19 -9.03
CA PRO A 306 -10.58 25.38 -7.83
C PRO A 306 -10.40 23.90 -8.19
N VAL A 307 -9.43 23.25 -7.55
CA VAL A 307 -9.16 21.82 -7.68
C VAL A 307 -9.47 21.15 -6.34
N TYR A 308 -10.30 20.10 -6.39
CA TYR A 308 -10.66 19.30 -5.22
C TYR A 308 -9.98 17.93 -5.32
N PRO A 309 -8.80 17.77 -4.69
CA PRO A 309 -8.06 16.53 -4.74
C PRO A 309 -8.63 15.49 -3.77
N ALA A 310 -8.39 14.21 -4.05
CA ALA A 310 -8.54 13.11 -3.12
C ALA A 310 -7.22 12.34 -2.99
N VAL A 311 -7.09 11.57 -1.90
CA VAL A 311 -5.91 10.77 -1.62
C VAL A 311 -6.09 9.40 -2.28
N GLY A 312 -5.21 9.04 -3.19
CA GLY A 312 -5.10 7.70 -3.76
C GLY A 312 -4.20 6.81 -2.91
N ASN A 313 -3.96 5.60 -3.38
CA ASN A 313 -3.22 4.59 -2.62
C ASN A 313 -1.71 4.61 -2.88
N HIS A 314 -1.25 5.27 -3.96
CA HIS A 314 0.16 5.46 -4.27
C HIS A 314 0.81 6.69 -3.61
N GLU A 315 0.05 7.53 -2.89
CA GLU A 315 0.61 8.71 -2.23
C GLU A 315 1.58 8.38 -1.08
N SER A 316 1.32 7.30 -0.33
CA SER A 316 2.18 6.89 0.79
C SER A 316 3.33 6.00 0.35
N THR A 317 4.38 5.95 1.18
CA THR A 317 5.38 4.88 1.14
C THR A 317 5.51 4.23 2.53
N PRO A 318 5.47 2.90 2.63
CA PRO A 318 5.23 1.93 1.55
C PRO A 318 3.84 2.11 0.90
N VAL A 319 3.67 1.65 -0.35
CA VAL A 319 2.39 1.80 -1.08
C VAL A 319 1.24 1.15 -0.30
N ASN A 320 0.06 1.78 -0.30
CA ASN A 320 -1.11 1.40 0.50
C ASN A 320 -0.94 1.55 2.03
N GLY A 321 0.21 2.02 2.51
CA GLY A 321 0.51 2.26 3.92
C GLY A 321 -0.18 3.52 4.47
N PHE A 322 -1.46 3.38 4.85
CA PHE A 322 -2.26 4.46 5.48
C PHE A 322 -2.71 4.09 6.90
N PRO A 323 -1.79 4.11 7.89
CA PRO A 323 -2.11 3.88 9.29
C PRO A 323 -3.22 4.83 9.77
N PRO A 324 -4.29 4.31 10.42
CA PRO A 324 -5.37 5.15 10.91
C PRO A 324 -4.92 6.14 12.00
N PRO A 325 -5.72 7.17 12.34
CA PRO A 325 -5.33 8.24 13.27
C PRO A 325 -4.99 7.81 14.70
N PHE A 326 -5.30 6.58 15.10
CA PHE A 326 -4.89 6.03 16.40
C PHE A 326 -3.43 5.56 16.42
N ILE A 327 -2.78 5.46 15.26
CA ILE A 327 -1.34 5.26 15.15
C ILE A 327 -0.67 6.64 15.10
N GLU A 328 0.16 6.92 16.10
CA GLU A 328 0.85 8.19 16.25
C GLU A 328 2.37 8.06 15.98
N GLY A 329 3.08 9.19 16.03
CA GLY A 329 4.52 9.24 15.85
C GLY A 329 4.96 9.05 14.40
N ASN A 330 6.21 8.59 14.22
CA ASN A 330 6.82 8.54 12.89
C ASN A 330 6.18 7.49 11.97
N HIS A 331 5.49 6.49 12.51
CA HIS A 331 4.79 5.46 11.72
C HIS A 331 3.40 5.92 11.27
N SER A 332 2.96 7.14 11.64
CA SER A 332 1.70 7.71 11.15
C SER A 332 1.86 8.32 9.74
N SER A 333 0.75 8.55 9.05
CA SER A 333 0.72 9.28 7.77
C SER A 333 0.75 10.81 7.93
N ARG A 334 1.08 11.35 9.12
CA ARG A 334 1.09 12.80 9.38
C ARG A 334 1.99 13.57 8.40
N TRP A 335 3.17 13.03 8.10
CA TRP A 335 4.13 13.64 7.16
C TRP A 335 3.52 13.91 5.78
N LEU A 336 2.60 13.05 5.34
CA LEU A 336 1.94 13.14 4.04
C LEU A 336 0.77 14.13 4.10
N TYR A 337 -0.11 13.98 5.08
CA TYR A 337 -1.30 14.82 5.22
C TYR A 337 -0.98 16.28 5.53
N GLU A 338 0.09 16.55 6.30
CA GLU A 338 0.57 17.91 6.53
C GLU A 338 1.07 18.56 5.23
N ALA A 339 1.86 17.83 4.44
CA ALA A 339 2.35 18.31 3.15
C ALA A 339 1.23 18.52 2.12
N MET A 340 0.22 17.63 2.09
CA MET A 340 -0.98 17.82 1.27
C MET A 340 -1.75 19.08 1.66
N ALA A 341 -1.93 19.32 2.97
CA ALA A 341 -2.62 20.52 3.44
C ALA A 341 -1.86 21.81 3.11
N GLU A 342 -0.53 21.77 3.03
CA GLU A 342 0.27 22.89 2.53
C GLU A 342 0.13 23.06 1.01
N ALA A 343 0.36 22.00 0.25
CA ALA A 343 0.32 22.02 -1.22
C ALA A 343 -1.06 22.40 -1.78
N TRP A 344 -2.13 21.90 -1.15
CA TRP A 344 -3.53 22.12 -1.57
C TRP A 344 -4.22 23.27 -0.82
N GLY A 345 -3.51 23.93 0.12
CA GLY A 345 -3.98 25.11 0.85
C GLY A 345 -4.62 26.20 -0.02
N PRO A 346 -4.09 26.52 -1.22
CA PRO A 346 -4.70 27.50 -2.12
C PRO A 346 -6.10 27.15 -2.64
N TRP A 347 -6.50 25.88 -2.61
CA TRP A 347 -7.78 25.41 -3.15
C TRP A 347 -8.83 25.11 -2.08
N LEU A 348 -8.39 24.83 -0.84
CA LEU A 348 -9.24 24.29 0.22
C LEU A 348 -9.40 25.29 1.37
N PRO A 349 -10.62 25.47 1.92
CA PRO A 349 -10.83 26.31 3.09
C PRO A 349 -10.24 25.68 4.37
N ALA A 350 -10.10 26.48 5.42
CA ALA A 350 -9.46 26.10 6.67
C ALA A 350 -10.09 24.85 7.33
N GLU A 351 -11.41 24.71 7.25
CA GLU A 351 -12.14 23.56 7.79
C GLU A 351 -11.77 22.26 7.07
N ALA A 352 -11.64 22.30 5.74
CA ALA A 352 -11.22 21.14 4.95
C ALA A 352 -9.75 20.79 5.19
N LEU A 353 -8.89 21.81 5.33
CA LEU A 353 -7.49 21.60 5.69
C LEU A 353 -7.33 21.01 7.10
N HIS A 354 -8.24 21.31 8.02
CA HIS A 354 -8.24 20.71 9.34
C HIS A 354 -8.52 19.19 9.26
N THR A 355 -9.58 18.78 8.55
CA THR A 355 -9.92 17.36 8.38
C THR A 355 -8.94 16.62 7.47
N LEU A 356 -8.25 17.32 6.57
CA LEU A 356 -7.19 16.72 5.76
C LEU A 356 -5.98 16.33 6.62
N ARG A 357 -5.49 17.24 7.48
CA ARG A 357 -4.35 16.96 8.39
C ARG A 357 -4.68 15.87 9.41
N TYR A 358 -5.91 15.90 9.87
CA TYR A 358 -6.45 14.95 10.82
C TYR A 358 -7.61 14.25 10.13
N LEU A 359 -7.37 13.08 9.53
CA LEU A 359 -8.44 12.12 9.23
C LEU A 359 -9.14 11.60 10.51
N ARG A 360 -9.05 12.35 11.61
CA ARG A 360 -9.80 12.24 12.85
C ARG A 360 -11.00 13.19 12.73
N PRO A 361 -12.23 12.71 12.90
CA PRO A 361 -13.39 13.59 12.97
C PRO A 361 -13.16 14.65 14.07
N THR A 362 -13.27 15.92 13.72
CA THR A 362 -13.42 17.00 14.69
C THR A 362 -14.80 16.90 15.32
N GLY A 363 -14.85 16.66 16.64
CA GLY A 363 -16.14 16.67 17.32
C GLY A 363 -16.17 16.12 18.74
N GLU A 364 -15.26 16.52 19.61
CA GLU A 364 -15.52 16.45 21.06
C GLU A 364 -15.49 17.85 21.68
N ARG A 365 -16.67 18.46 21.72
CA ARG A 365 -17.10 19.30 22.84
C ARG A 365 -18.62 19.19 22.93
N GLY A 366 -19.08 18.32 23.83
CA GLY A 366 -20.49 18.18 24.20
C GLY A 366 -21.32 17.23 23.33
N GLY A 367 -21.30 15.94 23.68
CA GLY A 367 -22.39 14.98 23.46
C GLY A 367 -23.15 15.01 22.13
N LYS A 368 -22.51 14.50 21.06
CA LYS A 368 -23.11 13.73 19.93
C LYS A 368 -22.03 13.59 18.85
N ALA A 369 -21.50 12.38 18.68
CA ALA A 369 -20.56 12.10 17.59
C ALA A 369 -21.30 12.24 16.25
N ARG A 370 -21.02 13.30 15.50
CA ARG A 370 -21.46 13.49 14.11
C ARG A 370 -20.43 12.84 13.19
N TRP A 371 -20.68 11.58 12.83
CA TRP A 371 -19.87 10.83 11.88
C TRP A 371 -20.13 11.20 10.40
N MET A 372 -21.26 11.85 10.12
CA MET A 372 -21.74 12.08 8.75
C MET A 372 -21.28 13.38 8.09
N ASP A 373 -20.61 14.29 8.81
CA ASP A 373 -20.24 15.59 8.23
C ASP A 373 -18.87 15.58 7.53
N ASN A 374 -18.00 14.57 7.75
CA ASN A 374 -16.58 14.68 7.41
C ASN A 374 -16.03 13.73 6.32
N TRP A 375 -16.77 12.73 5.84
CA TRP A 375 -16.37 11.99 4.63
C TRP A 375 -16.62 12.78 3.33
N GLY A 376 -17.33 13.91 3.42
CA GLY A 376 -17.61 14.82 2.30
C GLY A 376 -16.71 16.06 2.22
N VAL A 377 -15.74 16.24 3.11
CA VAL A 377 -15.00 17.52 3.25
C VAL A 377 -13.69 17.53 2.45
N LEU A 378 -13.69 16.87 1.29
CA LEU A 378 -12.85 17.30 0.16
C LEU A 378 -13.61 18.24 -0.78
N CYS A 379 -14.91 18.47 -0.55
CA CYS A 379 -15.74 19.43 -1.28
C CYS A 379 -16.64 20.24 -0.32
N PRO A 380 -16.12 21.30 0.33
CA PRO A 380 -16.99 22.24 1.02
C PRO A 380 -17.74 23.05 -0.03
N PHE A 381 -18.97 22.65 -0.34
CA PHE A 381 -19.91 23.54 -1.01
C PHE A 381 -20.15 24.75 -0.08
N PRO A 382 -19.91 26.00 -0.52
CA PRO A 382 -20.30 27.15 0.27
C PRO A 382 -21.81 27.09 0.52
N LYS A 383 -22.23 27.27 1.78
CA LYS A 383 -23.65 27.36 2.13
C LYS A 383 -24.31 28.39 1.20
N PRO A 384 -25.31 28.00 0.38
CA PRO A 384 -26.07 28.99 -0.34
C PRO A 384 -26.81 29.84 0.69
N ARG A 385 -26.64 31.17 0.63
CA ARG A 385 -27.69 32.07 1.15
C ARG A 385 -28.98 31.67 0.42
N PRO A 386 -30.14 31.58 1.07
CA PRO A 386 -31.35 31.18 0.37
C PRO A 386 -31.87 32.35 -0.48
N PRO A 387 -32.10 32.16 -1.79
CA PRO A 387 -33.25 32.73 -2.46
C PRO A 387 -34.24 31.61 -2.82
N PRO A 388 -35.49 31.97 -3.15
CA PRO A 388 -36.59 31.02 -3.14
C PRO A 388 -36.56 30.12 -4.39
N HIS A 389 -36.69 28.81 -4.17
CA HIS A 389 -36.93 27.73 -5.15
C HIS A 389 -35.75 27.26 -6.04
N LEU A 390 -35.68 25.92 -6.19
CA LEU A 390 -34.89 25.07 -7.14
C LEU A 390 -33.40 24.84 -6.78
N SER A 391 -32.75 23.69 -7.05
CA SER A 391 -33.06 22.27 -7.32
C SER A 391 -31.70 21.54 -7.22
N GLN A 392 -31.68 20.27 -6.81
CA GLN A 392 -30.46 19.49 -6.51
C GLN A 392 -29.82 18.88 -7.77
N TYR A 393 -28.48 18.76 -7.78
CA TYR A 393 -27.68 18.23 -8.89
C TYR A 393 -27.68 16.69 -8.94
N GLU A 394 -27.69 16.13 -10.15
CA GLU A 394 -27.60 14.69 -10.44
C GLU A 394 -26.28 14.38 -11.17
N PHE A 395 -25.60 13.31 -10.75
CA PHE A 395 -24.49 12.70 -11.48
C PHE A 395 -25.06 11.53 -12.28
N LEU A 396 -25.04 11.63 -13.60
CA LEU A 396 -25.31 10.51 -14.51
C LEU A 396 -23.96 9.88 -14.89
N PHE A 397 -23.76 8.63 -14.51
CA PHE A 397 -22.74 7.75 -15.11
C PHE A 397 -23.47 6.77 -16.06
N PRO A 398 -22.99 6.59 -17.30
CA PRO A 398 -23.38 5.45 -18.14
C PRO A 398 -22.78 4.13 -17.64
#